data_AF-A0A9P4YWE9-F1
#
_entry.id   AF-A0A9P4YWE9-F1
#
_cell.length_a   1.000
_cell.length_b   1.000
_cell.length_c   1.000
_cell.angle_alpha   90.00
_cell.angle_beta   90.00
_cell.angle_gamma   90.00
#
_symmetry.space_group_name_H-M   'P 1'
#
loop_
_entity.id
_entity.type
_entity.pdbx_description
1 polymer ?
#
loop_
_entity_poly.entity_id
_entity_poly.type
_entity_poly.pdbx_seq_one_letter_code
_entity_poly.pdbx_strand_id
1 'polypeptide(L)'
;MLSSMSTSSSSKYAPLSSNDDGYGSSKAGEKQRLPTASSKLPRLILYFSSAVALLSTVNVALLPATLSAYRAYPLSESELEALPHGDARVGLDRATDLMPPPQIYERSWPDRIARVSRKLKTAVWGQGVDVHITVEDSTIVRFPVPSGGVDTCALSWRPPPEFSARVEDLTTKGDVTEIEVWQLIAPQAGSDGSPSGMDGLDYDTLSYSTLPVRGELLGVLDLTASPNSTTVDFACPGETDTLVTELRCQRVACHVSFLQVDMVPRFGFELVRRGK
;
A
#
# COMPACT_ATOMS: atom_id res chain seq x y z
N MET A 1 -47.27 4.00 -43.12
CA MET A 1 -48.12 3.49 -42.02
C MET A 1 -47.29 3.64 -40.75
N LEU A 2 -47.59 4.64 -39.90
CA LEU A 2 -48.40 4.49 -38.66
C LEU A 2 -47.70 3.53 -37.67
N SER A 3 -47.46 3.82 -36.39
CA SER A 3 -47.84 4.94 -35.54
C SER A 3 -47.06 4.82 -34.21
N SER A 4 -46.54 5.94 -33.72
CA SER A 4 -46.60 6.49 -32.34
C SER A 4 -46.58 5.63 -31.06
N MET A 5 -46.00 6.30 -30.03
CA MET A 5 -46.30 6.31 -28.58
C MET A 5 -45.33 5.52 -27.70
N SER A 6 -44.89 5.98 -26.53
CA SER A 6 -44.67 7.30 -25.89
C SER A 6 -44.12 7.00 -24.49
N THR A 7 -43.09 7.74 -24.07
CA THR A 7 -42.73 8.18 -22.69
C THR A 7 -43.20 7.41 -21.46
N SER A 8 -42.28 7.16 -20.51
CA SER A 8 -42.48 7.66 -19.13
C SER A 8 -41.17 7.78 -18.34
N SER A 9 -40.92 9.00 -17.89
CA SER A 9 -39.96 9.43 -16.89
C SER A 9 -40.54 9.24 -15.49
N SER A 10 -39.75 8.84 -14.51
CA SER A 10 -40.07 9.07 -13.10
C SER A 10 -38.80 9.12 -12.24
N SER A 11 -38.26 10.32 -12.10
CA SER A 11 -37.32 10.71 -11.04
C SER A 11 -38.10 11.02 -9.77
N LYS A 12 -37.82 10.30 -8.69
CA LYS A 12 -38.51 10.39 -7.40
C LYS A 12 -37.82 11.44 -6.52
N TYR A 13 -38.25 12.71 -6.61
CA TYR A 13 -38.00 13.74 -5.60
C TYR A 13 -39.30 14.50 -5.37
N ALA A 14 -39.73 14.60 -4.11
CA ALA A 14 -40.88 15.39 -3.69
C ALA A 14 -40.43 16.43 -2.67
N PRO A 15 -40.56 17.75 -2.93
CA PRO A 15 -40.44 18.77 -1.91
C PRO A 15 -41.79 19.00 -1.19
N LEU A 16 -41.71 19.23 0.11
CA LEU A 16 -42.84 19.56 0.97
C LEU A 16 -43.35 20.98 0.66
N SER A 17 -44.67 21.09 0.47
CA SER A 17 -45.41 22.33 0.30
C SER A 17 -45.48 23.14 1.60
N SER A 18 -45.02 24.40 1.59
CA SER A 18 -45.37 25.39 2.61
C SER A 18 -46.68 26.06 2.20
N ASN A 19 -47.77 25.78 2.93
CA ASN A 19 -48.97 26.59 2.84
C ASN A 19 -48.80 27.87 3.66
N ASP A 20 -49.22 28.93 3.00
CA ASP A 20 -49.30 30.32 3.40
C ASP A 20 -50.76 30.61 3.78
N ASP A 21 -50.99 31.01 5.02
CA ASP A 21 -52.30 31.49 5.47
C ASP A 21 -52.10 32.93 5.98
N GLY A 22 -52.25 33.89 5.06
CA GLY A 22 -52.34 35.30 5.39
C GLY A 22 -53.67 35.67 6.07
N TYR A 23 -53.66 36.78 6.80
CA TYR A 23 -54.59 37.94 6.72
C TYR A 23 -54.62 38.70 8.06
N GLY A 24 -54.56 40.04 7.98
CA GLY A 24 -55.07 40.88 9.07
C GLY A 24 -54.33 42.20 9.33
N SER A 25 -54.52 43.17 8.44
CA SER A 25 -54.18 44.59 8.65
C SER A 25 -55.11 45.24 9.67
N SER A 26 -54.59 46.00 10.66
CA SER A 26 -54.97 47.40 10.94
C SER A 26 -54.46 47.95 12.29
N LYS A 27 -53.62 49.00 12.17
CA LYS A 27 -53.60 50.29 12.89
C LYS A 27 -53.43 50.42 14.42
N ALA A 28 -52.66 51.48 14.69
CA ALA A 28 -52.72 52.45 15.78
C ALA A 28 -51.89 52.15 17.03
N GLY A 29 -51.01 53.10 17.32
CA GLY A 29 -49.98 53.01 18.34
C GLY A 29 -50.53 53.00 19.77
N GLU A 30 -49.72 52.43 20.64
CA GLU A 30 -49.70 52.82 22.05
C GLU A 30 -48.24 52.82 22.51
N LYS A 31 -47.80 53.96 23.03
CA LYS A 31 -46.53 54.10 23.74
C LYS A 31 -46.66 53.33 25.05
N GLN A 32 -45.84 52.28 25.24
CA GLN A 32 -45.49 51.81 26.58
C GLN A 32 -43.97 51.75 26.74
N ARG A 33 -43.46 52.76 27.44
CA ARG A 33 -42.21 52.70 28.20
C ARG A 33 -42.39 51.68 29.33
N LEU A 34 -41.37 50.86 29.57
CA LEU A 34 -40.83 50.38 30.86
C LEU A 34 -40.17 49.00 30.66
N PRO A 35 -39.21 48.58 31.50
CA PRO A 35 -37.98 49.23 31.92
C PRO A 35 -36.74 48.42 31.47
N THR A 36 -35.61 49.09 31.30
CA THR A 36 -34.27 48.45 31.23
C THR A 36 -34.00 47.67 32.52
N ALA A 37 -34.26 46.37 32.52
CA ALA A 37 -33.94 45.46 33.60
C ALA A 37 -32.59 44.76 33.35
N SER A 38 -31.58 45.25 34.05
CA SER A 38 -30.28 44.66 34.40
C SER A 38 -29.69 43.54 33.52
N SER A 39 -28.64 43.92 32.80
CA SER A 39 -27.73 43.12 31.97
C SER A 39 -26.83 42.11 32.72
N LYS A 40 -27.38 41.23 33.58
CA LYS A 40 -26.58 40.21 34.30
C LYS A 40 -26.66 38.78 33.73
N LEU A 41 -27.71 38.46 33.00
CA LEU A 41 -27.91 37.13 32.39
C LEU A 41 -26.84 36.73 31.34
N PRO A 42 -26.43 37.59 30.39
CA PRO A 42 -25.42 37.21 29.40
C PRO A 42 -24.00 37.05 30.00
N ARG A 43 -23.69 37.76 31.10
CA ARG A 43 -22.41 37.59 31.82
C ARG A 43 -22.34 36.24 32.52
N LEU A 44 -23.43 35.79 33.14
CA LEU A 44 -23.50 34.47 33.78
C LEU A 44 -23.33 33.33 32.76
N ILE A 45 -23.93 33.45 31.57
CA ILE A 45 -23.78 32.46 30.49
C ILE A 45 -22.33 32.39 30.02
N LEU A 46 -21.65 33.54 29.86
CA LEU A 46 -20.23 33.58 29.49
C LEU A 46 -19.32 32.98 30.57
N TYR A 47 -19.58 33.24 31.85
CA TYR A 47 -18.81 32.61 32.94
C TYR A 47 -19.03 31.10 32.97
N PHE A 48 -20.26 30.64 32.74
CA PHE A 48 -20.56 29.22 32.72
C PHE A 48 -19.94 28.52 31.51
N SER A 49 -20.01 29.11 30.31
CA SER A 49 -19.37 28.54 29.12
C SER A 49 -17.84 28.54 29.26
N SER A 50 -17.26 29.58 29.85
CA SER A 50 -15.83 29.65 30.15
C SER A 50 -15.41 28.59 31.16
N ALA A 51 -16.20 28.36 32.21
CA ALA A 51 -15.91 27.33 33.20
C ALA A 51 -15.97 25.91 32.60
N VAL A 52 -16.99 25.63 31.77
CA VAL A 52 -17.12 24.36 31.05
C VAL A 52 -15.97 24.15 30.07
N ALA A 53 -15.58 25.20 29.33
CA ALA A 53 -14.44 25.15 28.42
C ALA A 53 -13.13 24.87 29.17
N LEU A 54 -12.89 25.55 30.30
CA LEU A 54 -11.70 25.32 31.13
C LEU A 54 -11.68 23.89 31.69
N LEU A 55 -12.80 23.40 32.23
CA LEU A 55 -12.92 22.02 32.71
C LEU A 55 -12.68 20.99 31.60
N SER A 56 -13.16 21.26 30.39
CA SER A 56 -12.92 20.41 29.22
C SER A 56 -11.43 20.41 28.83
N THR A 57 -10.78 21.59 28.79
CA THR A 57 -9.35 21.66 28.48
C THR A 57 -8.48 20.98 29.52
N VAL A 58 -8.84 21.04 30.81
CA VAL A 58 -8.13 20.33 31.88
C VAL A 58 -8.25 18.81 31.70
N ASN A 59 -9.45 18.31 31.38
CA ASN A 59 -9.63 16.88 31.09
C ASN A 59 -8.82 16.42 29.86
N VAL A 60 -8.75 17.23 28.80
CA VAL A 60 -7.94 16.93 27.60
C VAL A 60 -6.44 17.04 27.87
N ALA A 61 -6.01 17.97 28.72
CA ALA A 61 -4.59 18.13 29.09
C ALA A 61 -4.09 17.05 30.06
N LEU A 62 -4.99 16.48 30.89
CA LEU A 62 -4.66 15.39 31.81
C LEU A 62 -4.60 14.03 31.10
N LEU A 63 -5.32 13.87 29.98
CA LEU A 63 -5.38 12.62 29.20
C LEU A 63 -4.00 12.04 28.82
N PRO A 64 -3.03 12.81 28.29
CA PRO A 64 -1.69 12.30 27.99
C PRO A 64 -0.95 11.82 29.23
N ALA A 65 -1.07 12.55 30.35
CA ALA A 65 -0.40 12.19 31.60
C ALA A 65 -1.00 10.90 32.19
N THR A 66 -2.33 10.79 32.21
CA THR A 66 -3.01 9.57 32.70
C THR A 66 -2.74 8.38 31.77
N LEU A 67 -2.81 8.55 30.46
CA LEU A 67 -2.53 7.47 29.50
C LEU A 67 -1.06 6.99 29.57
N SER A 68 -0.12 7.90 29.84
CA SER A 68 1.29 7.51 30.01
C SER A 68 1.51 6.62 31.24
N ALA A 69 0.76 6.87 32.33
CA ALA A 69 0.80 6.02 33.53
C ALA A 69 0.24 4.62 33.27
N TYR A 70 -0.83 4.50 32.47
CA TYR A 70 -1.35 3.19 32.05
C TYR A 70 -0.43 2.45 31.06
N ARG A 71 0.32 3.18 30.23
CA ARG A 71 1.30 2.59 29.31
C ARG A 71 2.51 1.98 30.02
N ALA A 72 2.83 2.47 31.22
CA ALA A 72 3.99 2.03 32.01
C ALA A 72 3.68 0.85 32.95
N TYR A 73 2.41 0.45 33.07
CA TYR A 73 1.99 -0.65 33.96
C TYR A 73 1.42 -1.81 33.14
N PRO A 74 2.25 -2.78 32.71
CA PRO A 74 1.72 -3.99 32.09
C PRO A 74 0.92 -4.75 33.17
N LEU A 75 -0.39 -4.87 32.96
CA LEU A 75 -1.28 -5.66 33.81
C LEU A 75 -0.77 -7.10 33.87
N SER A 76 -0.74 -7.66 35.07
CA SER A 76 -0.48 -9.10 35.24
C SER A 76 -1.63 -9.92 34.63
N GLU A 77 -1.37 -11.16 34.20
CA GLU A 77 -2.40 -12.01 33.59
C GLU A 77 -3.64 -12.17 34.48
N SER A 78 -3.44 -12.26 35.81
CA SER A 78 -4.52 -12.32 36.80
C SER A 78 -5.36 -11.05 36.89
N GLU A 79 -4.77 -9.87 36.68
CA GLU A 79 -5.50 -8.61 36.67
C GLU A 79 -6.26 -8.44 35.36
N LEU A 80 -5.70 -8.95 34.26
CA LEU A 80 -6.33 -8.97 32.94
C LEU A 80 -7.60 -9.83 32.92
N GLU A 81 -7.55 -10.99 33.58
CA GLU A 81 -8.69 -11.91 33.71
C GLU A 81 -9.77 -11.38 34.66
N ALA A 82 -9.38 -10.54 35.64
CA ALA A 82 -10.30 -9.88 36.56
C ALA A 82 -11.01 -8.65 35.96
N LEU A 83 -10.64 -8.20 34.76
CA LEU A 83 -11.33 -7.10 34.10
C LEU A 83 -12.76 -7.53 33.72
N PRO A 84 -13.76 -6.66 33.96
CA PRO A 84 -15.11 -6.93 33.49
C PRO A 84 -15.05 -7.09 31.98
N HIS A 85 -15.49 -8.24 31.48
CA HIS A 85 -15.49 -8.52 30.05
C HIS A 85 -16.31 -7.43 29.37
N GLY A 86 -15.70 -6.78 28.36
CA GLY A 86 -16.36 -5.70 27.63
C GLY A 86 -17.71 -6.15 27.11
N ASP A 87 -18.70 -5.24 27.08
CA ASP A 87 -20.03 -5.55 26.55
C ASP A 87 -19.90 -6.06 25.11
N ALA A 88 -20.17 -7.35 24.90
CA ALA A 88 -20.08 -8.02 23.61
C ALA A 88 -21.01 -7.39 22.55
N ARG A 89 -21.96 -6.55 22.96
CA ARG A 89 -22.82 -5.79 22.04
C ARG A 89 -22.10 -4.65 21.33
N VAL A 90 -21.00 -4.14 21.90
CA VAL A 90 -20.19 -3.07 21.30
C VAL A 90 -19.39 -3.59 20.10
N GLY A 91 -19.27 -4.93 19.93
CA GLY A 91 -18.61 -5.53 18.78
C GLY A 91 -17.10 -5.33 18.77
N LEU A 92 -16.48 -5.06 19.92
CA LEU A 92 -15.03 -4.85 20.04
C LEU A 92 -14.25 -6.15 19.76
N ASP A 93 -14.87 -7.30 19.99
CA ASP A 93 -14.47 -8.62 19.52
C ASP A 93 -14.35 -8.72 17.99
N ARG A 94 -15.10 -7.89 17.24
CA ARG A 94 -14.95 -7.78 15.78
C ARG A 94 -13.84 -6.81 15.38
N ALA A 95 -13.35 -5.99 16.30
CA ALA A 95 -12.26 -5.06 16.00
C ALA A 95 -10.97 -5.84 15.67
N THR A 96 -10.74 -7.00 16.30
CA THR A 96 -9.60 -7.87 15.97
C THR A 96 -9.70 -8.46 14.57
N ASP A 97 -10.92 -8.73 14.07
CA ASP A 97 -11.14 -9.19 12.68
C ASP A 97 -10.98 -8.06 11.65
N LEU A 98 -11.12 -6.81 12.10
CA LEU A 98 -10.90 -5.60 11.28
C LEU A 98 -9.46 -5.10 11.33
N MET A 99 -8.66 -5.59 12.29
CA MET A 99 -7.25 -5.26 12.34
C MET A 99 -6.53 -6.06 11.25
N PRO A 100 -5.77 -5.39 10.36
CA PRO A 100 -4.94 -6.11 9.41
C PRO A 100 -3.98 -7.02 10.20
N PRO A 101 -3.80 -8.28 9.77
CA PRO A 101 -2.88 -9.19 10.45
C PRO A 101 -1.50 -8.52 10.55
N PRO A 102 -0.76 -8.73 11.65
CA PRO A 102 0.57 -8.16 11.81
C PRO A 102 1.40 -8.49 10.58
N GLN A 103 2.03 -7.47 9.98
CA GLN A 103 2.86 -7.68 8.80
C GLN A 103 4.13 -8.40 9.22
N ILE A 104 4.10 -9.74 9.13
CA ILE A 104 5.24 -10.62 9.38
C ILE A 104 6.35 -10.39 8.34
N TYR A 105 6.04 -9.73 7.22
CA TYR A 105 6.99 -9.46 6.15
C TYR A 105 6.91 -8.00 5.72
N GLU A 106 8.07 -7.35 5.69
CA GLU A 106 8.26 -6.10 4.97
C GLU A 106 8.45 -6.40 3.49
N ARG A 107 7.85 -5.59 2.63
CA ARG A 107 7.83 -5.81 1.18
C ARG A 107 8.37 -4.59 0.46
N SER A 108 9.09 -4.84 -0.62
CA SER A 108 9.68 -3.81 -1.47
C SER A 108 9.40 -4.11 -2.94
N TRP A 109 8.95 -3.08 -3.64
CA TRP A 109 8.75 -3.11 -5.08
C TRP A 109 10.05 -2.74 -5.78
N PRO A 110 10.32 -3.29 -6.97
CA PRO A 110 11.50 -2.91 -7.70
C PRO A 110 11.41 -1.47 -8.16
N ASP A 111 12.56 -0.81 -8.19
CA ASP A 111 12.69 0.59 -8.58
C ASP A 111 13.40 0.77 -9.92
N ARG A 112 14.11 -0.25 -10.39
CA ARG A 112 14.71 -0.32 -11.73
C ARG A 112 14.40 -1.66 -12.38
N ILE A 113 13.98 -1.62 -13.64
CA ILE A 113 13.77 -2.80 -14.49
C ILE A 113 14.39 -2.50 -15.85
N ALA A 114 15.14 -3.45 -16.40
CA ALA A 114 15.69 -3.37 -17.74
C ALA A 114 15.66 -4.74 -18.43
N ARG A 115 15.34 -4.75 -19.72
CA ARG A 115 15.38 -5.95 -20.56
C ARG A 115 16.75 -6.12 -21.20
N VAL A 116 17.23 -7.35 -21.26
CA VAL A 116 18.43 -7.73 -22.01
C VAL A 116 18.16 -8.93 -22.90
N SER A 117 18.80 -8.99 -24.07
CA SER A 117 18.63 -10.09 -25.02
C SER A 117 19.92 -10.82 -25.30
N ARG A 118 19.93 -12.13 -25.10
CA ARG A 118 21.03 -13.04 -25.46
C ARG A 118 21.25 -13.10 -26.97
N LYS A 119 20.18 -12.92 -27.75
CA LYS A 119 20.21 -12.93 -29.21
C LYS A 119 20.73 -11.61 -29.76
N LEU A 120 20.19 -10.49 -29.28
CA LEU A 120 20.62 -9.15 -29.66
C LEU A 120 21.58 -8.60 -28.61
N LYS A 121 22.82 -9.10 -28.61
CA LYS A 121 23.77 -8.88 -27.51
C LYS A 121 24.07 -7.41 -27.18
N THR A 122 23.99 -6.54 -28.19
CA THR A 122 24.29 -5.10 -28.10
C THR A 122 23.03 -4.24 -28.10
N ALA A 123 21.84 -4.85 -28.14
CA ALA A 123 20.59 -4.09 -28.07
C ALA A 123 20.38 -3.59 -26.63
N VAL A 124 19.86 -2.38 -26.55
CA VAL A 124 19.60 -1.64 -25.31
C VAL A 124 18.14 -1.21 -25.37
N TRP A 125 17.37 -1.59 -24.36
CA TRP A 125 15.96 -1.20 -24.20
C TRP A 125 15.81 0.01 -23.27
N GLY A 126 16.81 0.24 -22.42
CA GLY A 126 16.80 1.25 -21.38
C GLY A 126 15.99 0.83 -20.15
N GLN A 127 15.91 1.73 -19.17
CA GLN A 127 15.07 1.49 -18.01
C GLN A 127 13.59 1.59 -18.38
N GLY A 128 12.80 0.63 -17.89
CA GLY A 128 11.36 0.58 -18.09
C GLY A 128 10.60 0.00 -16.92
N VAL A 129 9.37 -0.40 -17.20
CA VAL A 129 8.51 -1.20 -16.32
C VAL A 129 8.11 -2.52 -16.99
N ASP A 130 8.61 -2.78 -18.20
CA ASP A 130 8.31 -3.98 -18.94
C ASP A 130 9.13 -5.15 -18.41
N VAL A 131 8.41 -6.18 -17.97
CA VAL A 131 9.01 -7.46 -17.64
C VAL A 131 8.84 -8.35 -18.86
N HIS A 132 9.96 -8.86 -19.38
CA HIS A 132 9.99 -9.72 -20.55
C HIS A 132 10.99 -10.85 -20.34
N ILE A 133 10.48 -12.05 -20.04
CA ILE A 133 11.30 -13.21 -19.72
C ILE A 133 11.00 -14.29 -20.76
N THR A 134 12.01 -14.67 -21.53
CA THR A 134 11.93 -15.73 -22.51
C THR A 134 13.21 -16.57 -22.49
N VAL A 135 13.34 -17.53 -23.40
CA VAL A 135 14.61 -18.28 -23.60
C VAL A 135 15.72 -17.37 -24.13
N GLU A 136 15.37 -16.36 -24.93
CA GLU A 136 16.32 -15.44 -25.56
C GLU A 136 16.53 -14.18 -24.73
N ASP A 137 15.54 -13.77 -23.94
CA ASP A 137 15.55 -12.50 -23.22
C ASP A 137 15.42 -12.71 -21.71
N SER A 138 16.24 -11.97 -20.96
CA SER A 138 16.18 -11.93 -19.49
C SER A 138 15.73 -10.53 -19.05
N THR A 139 15.12 -10.45 -17.88
CA THR A 139 14.81 -9.16 -17.24
C THR A 139 15.72 -8.94 -16.04
N ILE A 140 16.36 -7.78 -15.98
CA ILE A 140 17.20 -7.34 -14.86
C ILE A 140 16.36 -6.44 -13.97
N VAL A 141 16.32 -6.75 -12.68
CA VAL A 141 15.45 -6.08 -11.72
C VAL A 141 16.27 -5.67 -10.50
N ARG A 142 16.09 -4.43 -10.05
CA ARG A 142 16.64 -3.94 -8.78
C ARG A 142 15.55 -3.77 -7.75
N PHE A 143 15.78 -4.32 -6.56
CA PHE A 143 14.93 -4.19 -5.40
C PHE A 143 15.65 -3.42 -4.31
N PRO A 144 15.06 -2.36 -3.74
CA PRO A 144 15.56 -1.77 -2.50
C PRO A 144 15.29 -2.73 -1.33
N VAL A 145 16.29 -3.00 -0.50
CA VAL A 145 16.14 -3.90 0.65
C VAL A 145 15.28 -3.20 1.72
N PRO A 146 14.19 -3.81 2.20
CA PRO A 146 13.42 -3.24 3.31
C PRO A 146 14.29 -3.06 4.55
N SER A 147 14.25 -1.89 5.19
CA SER A 147 15.16 -1.57 6.31
C SER A 147 14.84 -2.28 7.62
N GLY A 148 13.62 -2.79 7.81
CA GLY A 148 13.21 -3.47 9.02
C GLY A 148 13.10 -4.99 8.84
N GLY A 149 13.32 -5.71 9.93
CA GLY A 149 13.26 -7.18 9.95
C GLY A 149 14.54 -7.88 10.39
N VAL A 150 14.54 -9.19 10.24
CA VAL A 150 15.71 -10.07 10.37
C VAL A 150 16.49 -10.09 9.05
N ASP A 151 17.73 -10.57 9.07
CA ASP A 151 18.61 -10.62 7.90
C ASP A 151 18.28 -11.78 6.95
N THR A 152 17.00 -11.90 6.59
CA THR A 152 16.48 -12.97 5.75
C THR A 152 15.50 -12.40 4.75
N CYS A 153 15.84 -12.58 3.48
CA CYS A 153 15.13 -12.08 2.32
C CYS A 153 14.68 -13.24 1.43
N ALA A 154 13.58 -13.03 0.69
CA ALA A 154 13.14 -13.92 -0.38
C ALA A 154 12.54 -13.09 -1.51
N LEU A 155 12.62 -13.58 -2.74
CA LEU A 155 11.88 -12.99 -3.85
C LEU A 155 10.55 -13.70 -4.00
N SER A 156 9.47 -12.92 -4.12
CA SER A 156 8.11 -13.42 -4.23
C SER A 156 7.49 -13.00 -5.56
N TRP A 157 6.83 -13.94 -6.21
CA TRP A 157 5.88 -13.69 -7.28
C TRP A 157 4.48 -13.56 -6.70
N ARG A 158 3.83 -12.43 -7.02
CA ARG A 158 2.43 -12.18 -6.71
C ARG A 158 1.60 -12.20 -8.00
N PRO A 159 0.74 -13.20 -8.21
CA PRO A 159 -0.12 -13.26 -9.39
C PRO A 159 -1.19 -12.16 -9.38
N PRO A 160 -1.71 -11.77 -10.56
CA PRO A 160 -2.84 -10.87 -10.64
C PRO A 160 -4.08 -11.49 -9.96
N PRO A 161 -4.89 -10.73 -9.21
CA PRO A 161 -6.10 -11.28 -8.63
C PRO A 161 -7.05 -11.82 -9.71
N GLU A 162 -7.63 -13.00 -9.49
CA GLU A 162 -8.40 -13.77 -10.47
C GLU A 162 -9.53 -12.98 -11.17
N PHE A 163 -10.14 -12.03 -10.46
CA PHE A 163 -11.26 -11.22 -10.96
C PHE A 163 -10.88 -9.78 -11.28
N SER A 164 -9.58 -9.49 -11.45
CA SER A 164 -9.11 -8.15 -11.79
C SER A 164 -8.85 -7.99 -13.28
N ALA A 165 -9.02 -6.77 -13.80
CA ALA A 165 -8.64 -6.43 -15.18
C ALA A 165 -7.13 -6.66 -15.45
N ARG A 166 -6.31 -6.72 -14.38
CA ARG A 166 -4.86 -6.96 -14.46
C ARG A 166 -4.50 -8.38 -14.92
N VAL A 167 -5.46 -9.32 -14.96
CA VAL A 167 -5.23 -10.67 -15.51
C VAL A 167 -4.86 -10.60 -16.99
N GLU A 168 -5.44 -9.65 -17.74
CA GLU A 168 -5.15 -9.44 -19.17
C GLU A 168 -3.76 -8.83 -19.41
N ASP A 169 -3.18 -8.17 -18.40
CA ASP A 169 -1.82 -7.61 -18.48
C ASP A 169 -0.73 -8.69 -18.45
N LEU A 170 -1.05 -9.90 -17.97
CA LEU A 170 -0.12 -11.01 -17.86
C LEU A 170 -0.24 -11.94 -19.07
N THR A 171 0.78 -11.96 -19.90
CA THR A 171 0.89 -12.93 -21.00
C THR A 171 1.91 -14.01 -20.64
N THR A 172 1.44 -15.24 -20.48
CA THR A 172 2.29 -16.42 -20.31
C THR A 172 2.14 -17.38 -21.50
N LYS A 173 3.23 -18.00 -21.94
CA LYS A 173 3.21 -19.10 -22.92
C LYS A 173 4.25 -20.15 -22.54
N GLY A 174 3.95 -21.41 -22.86
CA GLY A 174 4.80 -22.55 -22.56
C GLY A 174 4.91 -22.84 -21.07
N ASP A 175 6.07 -23.34 -20.66
CA ASP A 175 6.35 -23.72 -19.27
C ASP A 175 6.93 -22.53 -18.49
N VAL A 176 6.16 -22.00 -17.53
CA VAL A 176 6.51 -20.87 -16.66
C VAL A 176 6.64 -21.28 -15.19
N THR A 177 6.83 -22.59 -14.95
CA THR A 177 6.96 -23.16 -13.59
C THR A 177 8.38 -23.05 -13.03
N GLU A 178 9.37 -22.76 -13.89
CA GLU A 178 10.79 -22.74 -13.53
C GLU A 178 11.49 -21.45 -14.00
N ILE A 179 11.08 -20.31 -13.45
CA ILE A 179 11.77 -19.04 -13.66
C ILE A 179 12.94 -18.93 -12.69
N GLU A 180 14.16 -18.95 -13.21
CA GLU A 180 15.37 -18.82 -12.40
C GLU A 180 15.61 -17.37 -11.99
N VAL A 181 16.03 -17.21 -10.75
CA VAL A 181 16.35 -15.93 -10.13
C VAL A 181 17.81 -15.92 -9.75
N TRP A 182 18.63 -15.23 -10.53
CA TRP A 182 20.08 -15.14 -10.31
C TRP A 182 20.43 -13.80 -9.68
N GLN A 183 21.25 -13.81 -8.63
CA GLN A 183 21.87 -12.58 -8.12
C GLN A 183 22.92 -12.08 -9.12
N LEU A 184 22.95 -10.78 -9.39
CA LEU A 184 24.01 -10.17 -10.18
C LEU A 184 25.04 -9.51 -9.27
N ILE A 185 26.32 -9.71 -9.60
CA ILE A 185 27.45 -9.15 -8.86
C ILE A 185 28.15 -8.14 -9.76
N ALA A 186 28.38 -6.92 -9.25
CA ALA A 186 29.16 -5.92 -9.96
C ALA A 186 30.60 -6.45 -10.14
N PRO A 187 31.23 -6.23 -11.30
CA PRO A 187 32.67 -6.43 -11.38
C PRO A 187 33.34 -5.56 -10.33
N GLN A 188 34.16 -6.15 -9.46
CA GLN A 188 34.90 -5.40 -8.45
C GLN A 188 35.74 -4.32 -9.17
N ALA A 189 35.66 -3.08 -8.69
CA ALA A 189 36.44 -2.00 -9.27
C ALA A 189 37.92 -2.39 -9.26
N GLY A 190 38.55 -2.37 -10.43
CA GLY A 190 39.98 -2.14 -10.50
C GLY A 190 40.30 -0.83 -9.75
N SER A 191 41.55 -0.69 -9.31
CA SER A 191 42.14 0.36 -8.46
C SER A 191 41.79 1.84 -8.71
N ASP A 192 40.94 2.16 -9.68
CA ASP A 192 40.57 3.50 -10.10
C ASP A 192 39.21 3.93 -9.54
N GLY A 193 39.10 4.04 -8.21
CA GLY A 193 38.23 4.96 -7.44
C GLY A 193 36.74 5.16 -7.82
N SER A 194 36.17 4.42 -8.76
CA SER A 194 34.76 4.49 -9.14
C SER A 194 33.93 3.70 -8.14
N PRO A 195 32.70 4.14 -7.81
CA PRO A 195 31.86 3.45 -6.84
C PRO A 195 31.67 1.99 -7.23
N SER A 196 32.34 1.10 -6.49
CA SER A 196 32.32 -0.34 -6.67
C SER A 196 31.06 -0.90 -6.03
N GLY A 197 29.95 -0.88 -6.77
CA GLY A 197 28.68 -1.41 -6.27
C GLY A 197 27.63 -1.48 -7.37
N MET A 198 26.65 -2.36 -7.19
CA MET A 198 25.53 -2.50 -8.14
C MET A 198 24.67 -1.23 -8.24
N ASP A 199 24.79 -0.29 -7.28
CA ASP A 199 24.12 1.01 -7.32
C ASP A 199 24.61 1.92 -8.45
N GLY A 200 25.81 1.67 -8.98
CA GLY A 200 26.37 2.40 -10.13
C GLY A 200 25.97 1.83 -11.49
N LEU A 201 25.15 0.78 -11.54
CA LEU A 201 24.73 0.17 -12.81
C LEU A 201 23.81 1.12 -13.59
N ASP A 202 24.22 1.49 -14.80
CA ASP A 202 23.41 2.30 -15.70
C ASP A 202 22.44 1.42 -16.50
N TYR A 203 21.17 1.47 -16.13
CA TYR A 203 20.08 0.71 -16.74
C TYR A 203 19.73 1.22 -18.15
N ASP A 204 20.10 2.46 -18.49
CA ASP A 204 19.82 3.06 -19.80
C ASP A 204 20.81 2.63 -20.89
N THR A 205 21.94 2.04 -20.50
CA THR A 205 22.97 1.51 -21.42
C THR A 205 23.18 0.01 -21.28
N LEU A 206 22.37 -0.66 -20.47
CA LEU A 206 22.51 -2.08 -20.18
C LEU A 206 22.19 -2.93 -21.42
N SER A 207 23.11 -3.83 -21.75
CA SER A 207 22.99 -4.80 -22.83
C SER A 207 23.45 -6.18 -22.33
N TYR A 208 23.14 -7.25 -23.07
CA TYR A 208 23.64 -8.58 -22.69
C TYR A 208 25.17 -8.67 -22.72
N SER A 209 25.84 -7.87 -23.57
CA SER A 209 27.31 -7.81 -23.64
C SER A 209 27.98 -7.08 -22.48
N THR A 210 27.25 -6.16 -21.83
CA THR A 210 27.72 -5.35 -20.70
C THR A 210 27.11 -5.81 -19.37
N LEU A 211 26.40 -6.95 -19.38
CA LEU A 211 25.72 -7.49 -18.20
C LEU A 211 26.75 -7.86 -17.11
N PRO A 212 26.51 -7.48 -15.85
CA PRO A 212 27.30 -7.96 -14.72
C PRO A 212 27.33 -9.49 -14.62
N VAL A 213 28.33 -10.01 -13.91
CA VAL A 213 28.52 -11.46 -13.79
C VAL A 213 27.41 -12.04 -12.91
N ARG A 214 26.88 -13.21 -13.32
CA ARG A 214 25.94 -13.98 -12.50
C ARG A 214 26.65 -14.51 -11.26
N GLY A 215 26.09 -14.23 -10.10
CA GLY A 215 26.47 -14.77 -8.81
C GLY A 215 25.71 -16.04 -8.49
N GLU A 216 25.11 -16.07 -7.30
CA GLU A 216 24.35 -17.20 -6.79
C GLU A 216 22.94 -17.31 -7.41
N LEU A 217 22.47 -18.55 -7.60
CA LEU A 217 21.07 -18.83 -7.91
C LEU A 217 20.27 -18.75 -6.60
N LEU A 218 19.48 -17.69 -6.44
CA LEU A 218 18.66 -17.46 -5.24
C LEU A 218 17.47 -18.43 -5.17
N GLY A 219 17.00 -18.92 -6.32
CA GLY A 219 15.97 -19.93 -6.39
C GLY A 219 15.24 -19.95 -7.72
N VAL A 220 14.13 -20.68 -7.72
CA VAL A 220 13.26 -20.86 -8.88
C VAL A 220 11.84 -20.47 -8.48
N LEU A 221 11.17 -19.70 -9.33
CA LEU A 221 9.79 -19.25 -9.14
C LEU A 221 8.85 -19.98 -10.09
N ASP A 222 7.71 -20.39 -9.55
CA ASP A 222 6.58 -20.96 -10.28
C ASP A 222 5.48 -19.90 -10.44
N LEU A 223 5.31 -19.38 -11.65
CA LEU A 223 4.32 -18.33 -11.91
C LEU A 223 2.88 -18.87 -11.96
N THR A 224 2.70 -20.20 -11.96
CA THR A 224 1.39 -20.85 -11.90
C THR A 224 0.90 -21.09 -10.47
N ALA A 225 1.79 -20.98 -9.47
CA ALA A 225 1.43 -21.19 -8.08
C ALA A 225 0.49 -20.10 -7.53
N SER A 226 -0.51 -20.52 -6.77
CA SER A 226 -1.41 -19.65 -6.01
C SER A 226 -1.38 -20.03 -4.52
N PRO A 227 -1.34 -19.07 -3.57
CA PRO A 227 -1.48 -17.63 -3.77
C PRO A 227 -0.22 -16.91 -4.25
N ASN A 228 0.98 -17.33 -3.82
CA ASN A 228 2.26 -16.72 -4.22
C ASN A 228 3.32 -17.82 -4.38
N SER A 229 4.31 -17.60 -5.26
CA SER A 229 5.55 -18.38 -5.29
C SER A 229 6.67 -17.57 -4.64
N THR A 230 7.54 -18.22 -3.89
CA THR A 230 8.71 -17.58 -3.26
C THR A 230 9.96 -18.38 -3.55
N THR A 231 11.09 -17.70 -3.70
CA THR A 231 12.40 -18.34 -3.68
C THR A 231 12.69 -18.94 -2.31
N VAL A 232 13.82 -19.65 -2.20
CA VAL A 232 14.36 -20.03 -0.90
C VAL A 232 14.76 -18.76 -0.14
N ASP A 233 14.66 -18.81 1.18
CA ASP A 233 15.15 -17.76 2.06
C ASP A 233 16.69 -17.63 1.92
N PHE A 234 17.17 -16.42 1.65
CA PHE A 234 18.58 -16.09 1.53
C PHE A 234 18.94 -14.89 2.42
N ALA A 235 20.23 -14.69 2.68
CA ALA A 235 20.70 -13.54 3.45
C ALA A 235 20.47 -12.24 2.67
N CYS A 236 19.87 -11.23 3.29
CA CYS A 236 19.74 -9.93 2.64
C CYS A 236 21.13 -9.34 2.36
N PRO A 237 21.34 -8.61 1.26
CA PRO A 237 22.62 -7.95 1.04
C PRO A 237 22.84 -6.88 2.13
N GLY A 238 23.92 -7.02 2.89
CA GLY A 238 24.20 -6.17 4.06
C GLY A 238 25.02 -4.91 3.77
N GLU A 239 25.82 -4.90 2.70
CA GLU A 239 26.68 -3.76 2.31
C GLU A 239 26.00 -2.82 1.31
N THR A 240 25.04 -3.33 0.54
CA THR A 240 24.26 -2.56 -0.44
C THR A 240 22.81 -2.59 -0.02
N ASP A 241 22.18 -1.42 0.09
CA ASP A 241 20.74 -1.28 0.36
C ASP A 241 19.86 -1.77 -0.82
N THR A 242 20.47 -2.45 -1.79
CA THR A 242 19.83 -2.92 -3.02
C THR A 242 20.25 -4.34 -3.37
N LEU A 243 19.29 -5.10 -3.90
CA LEU A 243 19.48 -6.42 -4.51
C LEU A 243 19.20 -6.29 -6.01
N VAL A 244 20.15 -6.69 -6.85
CA VAL A 244 19.94 -6.76 -8.30
C VAL A 244 19.93 -8.21 -8.75
N THR A 245 18.89 -8.57 -9.50
CA THR A 245 18.68 -9.94 -9.97
C THR A 245 18.42 -10.01 -11.47
N GLU A 246 18.83 -11.10 -12.10
CA GLU A 246 18.41 -11.52 -13.44
C GLU A 246 17.32 -12.59 -13.32
N LEU A 247 16.16 -12.31 -13.91
CA LEU A 247 15.07 -13.26 -14.09
C LEU A 247 15.19 -13.90 -15.47
N ARG A 248 15.21 -15.23 -15.54
CA ARG A 248 15.47 -15.97 -16.79
C ARG A 248 14.72 -17.30 -16.85
N CYS A 249 14.33 -17.70 -18.07
CA CYS A 249 13.88 -19.06 -18.35
C CYS A 249 15.03 -19.97 -18.81
N GLN A 250 15.00 -21.26 -18.43
CA GLN A 250 15.82 -22.30 -19.06
C GLN A 250 15.07 -23.12 -20.12
N ARG A 251 13.77 -23.35 -19.92
CA ARG A 251 12.99 -24.30 -20.73
C ARG A 251 12.54 -23.72 -22.06
N VAL A 252 12.43 -24.59 -23.07
CA VAL A 252 11.91 -24.24 -24.39
C VAL A 252 10.47 -23.74 -24.30
N ALA A 253 10.13 -22.74 -25.11
CA ALA A 253 8.82 -22.08 -25.18
C ALA A 253 8.37 -21.27 -23.94
N CYS A 254 9.22 -21.09 -22.92
CA CYS A 254 8.94 -20.20 -21.79
C CYS A 254 8.82 -18.74 -22.26
N HIS A 255 7.69 -18.10 -21.94
CA HIS A 255 7.43 -16.71 -22.24
C HIS A 255 6.57 -16.11 -21.13
N VAL A 256 7.05 -15.03 -20.54
CA VAL A 256 6.33 -14.21 -19.56
C VAL A 256 6.48 -12.76 -19.98
N SER A 257 5.37 -12.05 -20.12
CA SER A 257 5.41 -10.60 -20.30
C SER A 257 4.26 -9.90 -19.59
N PHE A 258 4.59 -8.79 -18.92
CA PHE A 258 3.64 -7.89 -18.26
C PHE A 258 4.31 -6.55 -17.94
N LEU A 259 3.52 -5.57 -17.49
CA LEU A 259 4.03 -4.31 -16.98
C LEU A 259 4.01 -4.31 -15.44
N GLN A 260 5.18 -4.15 -14.84
CA GLN A 260 5.35 -4.06 -13.40
C GLN A 260 5.11 -2.61 -12.93
N VAL A 261 3.83 -2.29 -12.69
CA VAL A 261 3.39 -0.96 -12.27
C VAL A 261 2.96 -0.99 -10.80
N ASP A 262 3.42 0.00 -10.03
CA ASP A 262 2.95 0.24 -8.66
C ASP A 262 1.55 0.87 -8.65
N MET A 263 0.55 0.08 -9.03
CA MET A 263 -0.86 0.44 -9.01
C MET A 263 -1.72 -0.70 -8.45
N VAL A 264 -2.82 -0.36 -7.80
CA VAL A 264 -3.74 -1.33 -7.17
C VAL A 264 -4.74 -1.88 -8.23
N PRO A 265 -5.00 -3.20 -8.28
CA PRO A 265 -4.36 -4.25 -7.51
C PRO A 265 -2.94 -4.52 -8.01
N ARG A 266 -1.99 -4.60 -7.08
CA ARG A 266 -0.58 -4.85 -7.37
C ARG A 266 -0.35 -6.33 -7.71
N PHE A 267 0.42 -6.59 -8.77
CA PHE A 267 0.91 -7.92 -9.13
C PHE A 267 2.30 -7.78 -9.77
N GLY A 268 3.14 -8.81 -9.67
CA GLY A 268 4.53 -8.75 -10.11
C GLY A 268 5.50 -9.40 -9.13
N PHE A 269 6.78 -9.07 -9.31
CA PHE A 269 7.84 -9.54 -8.42
C PHE A 269 8.06 -8.55 -7.27
N GLU A 270 8.24 -9.05 -6.05
CA GLU A 270 8.59 -8.21 -4.90
C GLU A 270 9.66 -8.89 -4.05
N LEU A 271 10.52 -8.09 -3.42
CA LEU A 271 11.46 -8.57 -2.43
C LEU A 271 10.79 -8.48 -1.06
N VAL A 272 10.76 -9.61 -0.36
CA VAL A 272 10.19 -9.73 0.98
C VAL A 272 11.31 -9.93 2.00
N ARG A 273 11.21 -9.24 3.13
CA ARG A 273 12.10 -9.38 4.29
C ARG A 273 11.28 -9.78 5.50
N ARG A 274 11.69 -10.82 6.21
CA ARG A 274 10.96 -11.28 7.40
C ARG A 274 11.08 -10.24 8.52
N GLY A 275 9.95 -9.82 9.07
CA GLY A 275 9.84 -8.92 10.22
C GLY A 275 10.42 -9.54 11.49
N LYS A 276 10.70 -8.68 12.49
CA LYS A 276 11.22 -9.10 13.81
C LYS A 276 10.15 -9.72 14.69
#